data_AF-A0A7X9CBG4-F1
#
_entry.id   AF-A0A7X9CBG4-F1
#
_cell.length_a   1.000
_cell.length_b   1.000
_cell.length_c   1.000
_cell.angle_alpha   90.00
_cell.angle_beta   90.00
_cell.angle_gamma   90.00
#
_symmetry.space_group_name_H-M   'P 1'
#
loop_
_entity.id
_entity.type
_entity.pdbx_description
1 polymer ?
#
loop_
_entity_poly.entity_id
_entity_poly.type
_entity_poly.pdbx_seq_one_letter_code
_entity_poly.pdbx_strand_id
1 'polypeptide(L)'
;MSNAPSQQPGNQGRPPVPAPPSGPSAPSASVPERPAGAAPRAAGGFTPSSAAIPPGELERAGAIIATISGVFQSRVVGQENLRTTLLTALAAGGHVLLESVPGLAKTTAASALASSITGSFARIQCTPDLMPNDIIGTQIFNYG
;
A
#
# COMPACT_ATOMS: atom_id res chain seq x y z
N MET A 1 -62.29 -39.54 -9.55
CA MET A 1 -61.29 -38.46 -9.66
C MET A 1 -61.97 -37.16 -9.25
N SER A 2 -61.98 -36.82 -7.96
CA SER A 2 -62.58 -35.59 -7.43
C SER A 2 -61.51 -34.74 -6.75
N ASN A 3 -61.44 -33.49 -7.20
CA ASN A 3 -60.47 -32.47 -6.83
C ASN A 3 -60.88 -31.84 -5.48
N ALA A 4 -59.95 -31.76 -4.52
CA ALA A 4 -60.15 -31.10 -3.22
C ALA A 4 -59.52 -29.70 -3.26
N PRO A 5 -60.16 -28.65 -2.70
CA PRO A 5 -59.61 -27.31 -2.71
C PRO A 5 -58.53 -27.11 -1.65
N SER A 6 -57.44 -26.47 -2.08
CA SER A 6 -56.30 -26.02 -1.29
C SER A 6 -56.73 -25.02 -0.21
N GLN A 7 -56.76 -25.47 1.05
CA GLN A 7 -56.84 -24.56 2.20
C GLN A 7 -55.45 -24.04 2.55
N GLN A 8 -55.29 -22.73 2.44
CA GLN A 8 -54.10 -21.98 2.81
C GLN A 8 -54.09 -21.77 4.34
N PRO A 9 -53.08 -22.23 5.10
CA PRO A 9 -53.04 -21.97 6.53
C PRO A 9 -52.42 -20.60 6.81
N GLY A 10 -53.24 -19.74 7.42
CA GLY A 10 -52.91 -18.80 8.50
C GLY A 10 -51.56 -18.08 8.45
N ASN A 11 -51.58 -16.83 8.00
CA ASN A 11 -50.53 -15.85 8.26
C ASN A 11 -50.56 -15.47 9.76
N GLN A 12 -50.02 -16.33 10.61
CA GLN A 12 -49.86 -16.07 12.04
C GLN A 12 -48.73 -15.06 12.21
N GLY A 13 -49.09 -13.86 12.67
CA GLY A 13 -48.19 -12.73 12.88
C GLY A 13 -46.98 -13.11 13.74
N ARG A 14 -45.79 -12.81 13.22
CA ARG A 14 -44.57 -12.81 14.05
C ARG A 14 -44.74 -11.76 15.15
N PRO A 15 -44.46 -12.09 16.43
CA PRO A 15 -44.42 -11.07 17.47
C PRO A 15 -43.30 -10.05 17.17
N PRO A 16 -43.47 -8.78 17.52
CA PRO A 16 -42.44 -7.76 17.31
C PRO A 16 -41.21 -8.09 18.15
N VAL A 17 -40.03 -8.07 17.52
CA VAL A 17 -38.75 -8.13 18.22
C VAL A 17 -38.60 -6.89 19.11
N PRO A 18 -38.30 -7.03 20.41
CA PRO A 18 -38.05 -5.87 21.26
C PRO A 18 -36.75 -5.18 20.83
N ALA A 19 -36.78 -3.85 20.75
CA ALA A 19 -35.62 -3.02 20.47
C ALA A 19 -34.54 -3.23 21.56
N PRO A 20 -33.24 -3.22 21.22
CA PRO A 20 -32.18 -3.32 22.21
C PRO A 20 -32.23 -2.10 23.16
N PRO A 21 -31.91 -2.27 24.45
CA PRO A 21 -31.87 -1.15 25.38
C PRO A 21 -30.78 -0.17 24.95
N SER A 22 -31.13 1.12 24.92
CA SER A 22 -30.18 2.21 24.76
C SER A 22 -29.23 2.20 25.97
N GLY A 23 -28.02 1.66 25.78
CA GLY A 23 -26.95 1.77 26.76
C GLY A 23 -26.52 3.22 26.97
N PRO A 24 -25.90 3.55 28.11
CA PRO A 24 -25.42 4.90 28.39
C PRO A 24 -24.40 5.32 27.32
N SER A 25 -24.57 6.54 26.80
CA SER A 25 -23.65 7.18 25.86
C SER A 25 -22.21 7.04 26.35
N ALA A 26 -21.35 6.45 25.52
CA ALA A 26 -19.92 6.41 25.79
C ALA A 26 -19.40 7.86 25.93
N PRO A 27 -18.53 8.15 26.92
CA PRO A 27 -17.89 9.46 27.00
C PRO A 27 -17.02 9.65 25.76
N SER A 28 -17.15 10.80 25.11
CA SER A 28 -16.24 11.24 24.04
C SER A 28 -14.81 11.07 24.51
N ALA A 29 -14.07 10.15 23.88
CA ALA A 29 -12.65 10.03 24.08
C ALA A 29 -12.01 11.34 23.57
N SER A 30 -11.60 12.19 24.51
CA SER A 30 -10.78 13.37 24.24
C SER A 30 -9.51 12.90 23.54
N VAL A 31 -9.40 13.18 22.25
CA VAL A 31 -8.20 12.95 21.46
C VAL A 31 -7.06 13.74 22.15
N PRO A 32 -5.96 13.11 22.58
CA PRO A 32 -4.82 13.86 23.08
C PRO A 32 -4.33 14.78 21.97
N GLU A 33 -4.37 16.07 22.21
CA GLU A 33 -3.83 17.09 21.33
C GLU A 33 -2.34 16.79 21.12
N ARG A 34 -1.98 16.41 19.89
CA ARG A 34 -0.57 16.17 19.52
C ARG A 34 0.22 17.43 19.83
N PRO A 35 1.37 17.36 20.53
CA PRO A 35 2.19 18.54 20.75
C PRO A 35 2.61 19.12 19.40
N ALA A 36 2.12 20.33 19.12
CA ALA A 36 2.48 21.16 17.99
C ALA A 36 3.94 21.61 18.14
N GLY A 37 4.89 20.74 17.78
CA GLY A 37 6.31 20.99 18.03
C GLY A 37 7.30 20.20 17.18
N ALA A 38 6.85 19.47 16.16
CA ALA A 38 7.76 18.96 15.14
C ALA A 38 7.75 19.94 13.97
N ALA A 39 8.63 20.93 14.02
CA ALA A 39 8.93 21.76 12.84
C ALA A 39 9.16 20.84 11.64
N PRO A 40 8.61 21.13 10.44
CA PRO A 40 8.98 20.39 9.25
C PRO A 40 10.49 20.55 9.11
N ARG A 41 11.24 19.46 9.32
CA ARG A 41 12.67 19.44 9.02
C ARG A 41 12.76 19.87 7.56
N ALA A 42 13.36 21.04 7.33
CA ALA A 42 13.52 21.59 6.00
C ALA A 42 14.05 20.48 5.09
N ALA A 43 13.27 20.14 4.05
CA ALA A 43 13.74 19.29 2.98
C ALA A 43 15.09 19.85 2.55
N GLY A 44 16.16 19.05 2.66
CA GLY A 44 17.49 19.47 2.26
C GLY A 44 17.40 20.11 0.89
N GLY A 45 17.98 21.30 0.74
CA GLY A 45 17.81 22.15 -0.44
C GLY A 45 18.11 21.36 -1.70
N PHE A 46 17.05 21.01 -2.45
CA PHE A 46 17.20 20.48 -3.79
C PHE A 46 17.66 21.64 -4.67
N THR A 47 18.97 21.72 -4.93
CA THR A 47 19.52 22.61 -5.95
C THR A 47 19.43 21.87 -7.28
N PRO A 48 18.47 22.20 -8.17
CA PRO A 48 18.43 21.59 -9.49
C PRO A 48 19.74 21.92 -10.21
N SER A 49 20.36 20.89 -10.81
CA SER A 49 21.49 21.11 -11.72
C SER A 49 20.98 21.92 -12.90
N SER A 50 21.47 23.15 -13.07
CA SER A 50 21.14 24.01 -14.22
C SER A 50 21.89 23.58 -15.51
N ALA A 51 22.58 22.44 -15.48
CA ALA A 51 23.23 21.90 -16.67
C ALA A 51 22.15 21.56 -17.72
N ALA A 52 22.31 22.10 -18.93
CA ALA A 52 21.41 21.78 -20.04
C ALA A 52 21.43 20.28 -20.31
N ILE A 53 20.26 19.64 -20.31
CA ILE A 53 20.12 18.22 -20.65
C ILE A 53 20.52 18.07 -22.13
N PRO A 54 21.54 17.26 -22.45
CA PRO A 54 21.99 17.13 -23.82
C PRO A 54 20.89 16.49 -24.70
N PRO A 55 20.76 16.93 -25.96
CA PRO A 55 19.79 16.36 -26.90
C PRO A 55 20.18 14.89 -27.18
N GLY A 56 19.43 13.97 -26.58
CA GLY A 56 19.68 12.51 -26.65
C GLY A 56 19.59 11.81 -25.29
N GLU A 57 19.91 12.52 -24.19
CA GLU A 57 19.81 11.92 -22.85
C GLU A 57 18.35 11.69 -22.45
N LEU A 58 17.46 12.64 -22.76
CA LEU A 58 16.03 12.48 -22.50
C LEU A 58 15.41 11.32 -23.29
N GLU A 59 15.84 11.14 -24.55
CA GLU A 59 15.38 10.04 -25.39
C GLU A 59 15.85 8.69 -24.85
N ARG A 60 17.12 8.62 -24.42
CA ARG A 60 17.69 7.44 -23.78
C ARG A 60 16.98 7.10 -22.46
N ALA A 61 16.75 8.10 -21.61
CA ALA A 61 16.01 7.94 -20.37
C ALA A 61 14.58 7.44 -20.64
N GLY A 62 13.90 8.01 -21.63
CA GLY A 62 12.58 7.56 -22.08
C GLY A 62 12.58 6.11 -22.54
N ALA A 63 13.57 5.70 -23.33
CA ALA A 63 13.71 4.31 -23.79
C ALA A 63 13.89 3.32 -22.61
N ILE A 64 14.75 3.66 -21.65
CA ILE A 64 14.97 2.85 -20.44
C ILE A 64 13.67 2.72 -19.63
N ILE A 65 12.98 3.83 -19.39
CA ILE A 65 11.71 3.85 -18.65
C ILE A 65 10.65 3.00 -19.38
N ALA A 66 10.60 3.06 -20.70
CA ALA A 66 9.70 2.25 -21.51
C ALA A 66 10.00 0.75 -21.38
N THR A 67 11.29 0.36 -21.41
CA THR A 67 11.72 -1.03 -21.20
C THR A 67 11.29 -1.54 -19.82
N ILE A 68 11.60 -0.79 -18.77
CA ILE A 68 11.23 -1.17 -17.39
C ILE A 68 9.71 -1.27 -17.25
N SER A 69 8.98 -0.34 -17.87
CA SER A 69 7.52 -0.32 -17.86
C SER A 69 6.92 -1.55 -18.52
N GLY A 70 7.45 -1.98 -19.67
CA GLY A 70 7.00 -3.18 -20.37
C GLY A 70 7.18 -4.45 -19.54
N VAL A 71 8.36 -4.61 -18.92
CA VAL A 71 8.61 -5.76 -18.03
C VAL A 71 7.67 -5.75 -16.82
N PHE A 72 7.42 -4.58 -16.23
CA PHE A 72 6.48 -4.46 -15.11
C PHE A 72 5.04 -4.86 -15.51
N GLN A 73 4.56 -4.35 -16.65
CA GLN A 73 3.22 -4.65 -17.16
C GLN A 73 3.01 -6.16 -17.45
N SER A 74 4.07 -6.89 -17.81
CA SER A 74 4.00 -8.34 -18.03
C SER A 74 3.63 -9.14 -16.78
N ARG A 75 3.91 -8.59 -15.58
CA ARG A 75 3.66 -9.25 -14.29
C ARG A 75 2.51 -8.63 -13.49
N VAL A 76 2.20 -7.36 -13.73
CA VAL A 76 1.16 -6.62 -13.02
C VAL A 76 0.24 -5.94 -14.03
N VAL A 77 -0.98 -6.47 -14.13
CA VAL A 77 -1.99 -6.01 -15.10
C VAL A 77 -2.93 -5.00 -14.45
N GLY A 78 -3.28 -3.93 -15.20
CA GLY A 78 -4.32 -2.97 -14.79
C GLY A 78 -3.91 -2.00 -13.68
N GLN A 79 -2.62 -1.90 -13.35
CA GLN A 79 -2.09 -1.06 -12.26
C GLN A 79 -1.17 0.06 -12.79
N GLU A 80 -1.71 0.90 -13.66
CA GLU A 80 -0.97 1.99 -14.32
C GLU A 80 -0.45 3.02 -13.31
N ASN A 81 -1.34 3.53 -12.45
CA ASN A 81 -1.00 4.54 -11.45
C ASN A 81 0.06 4.04 -10.47
N LEU A 82 -0.03 2.78 -10.06
CA LEU A 82 0.95 2.16 -9.18
C LEU A 82 2.33 2.11 -9.86
N ARG A 83 2.39 1.69 -11.13
CA ARG A 83 3.64 1.67 -11.89
C ARG A 83 4.26 3.06 -11.96
N THR A 84 3.48 4.07 -12.33
CA THR A 84 3.97 5.44 -12.47
C THR A 84 4.50 5.98 -11.14
N THR A 85 3.78 5.77 -10.04
CA THR A 85 4.24 6.19 -8.70
C THR A 85 5.55 5.50 -8.30
N LEU A 86 5.65 4.18 -8.52
CA LEU A 86 6.84 3.41 -8.20
C LEU A 86 8.06 3.83 -9.04
N LEU A 87 7.89 4.03 -10.35
CA LEU A 87 8.95 4.53 -11.23
C LEU A 87 9.39 5.94 -10.87
N THR A 88 8.43 6.82 -10.55
CA THR A 88 8.72 8.20 -10.15
C THR A 88 9.53 8.22 -8.85
N ALA A 89 9.12 7.43 -7.86
CA ALA A 89 9.85 7.34 -6.59
C ALA A 89 11.25 6.74 -6.79
N LEU A 90 11.39 5.70 -7.61
CA LEU A 90 12.68 5.12 -7.95
C LEU A 90 13.60 6.15 -8.62
N ALA A 91 13.09 6.90 -9.61
CA ALA A 91 13.85 7.93 -10.30
C ALA A 91 14.26 9.09 -9.38
N ALA A 92 13.42 9.42 -8.39
CA ALA A 92 13.70 10.44 -7.38
C ALA A 92 14.55 9.94 -6.20
N GLY A 93 14.86 8.63 -6.12
CA GLY A 93 15.50 8.02 -4.95
C GLY A 93 14.66 8.08 -3.67
N GLY A 94 13.34 8.17 -3.80
CA GLY A 94 12.40 8.29 -2.68
C GLY A 94 11.87 6.94 -2.18
N HIS A 95 11.05 7.01 -1.12
CA HIS A 95 10.32 5.87 -0.57
C HIS A 95 8.83 6.03 -0.79
N VAL A 96 8.12 4.91 -1.00
CA VAL A 96 6.67 4.89 -1.21
C VAL A 96 6.00 4.10 -0.11
N LEU A 97 4.94 4.66 0.47
CA LEU A 97 3.99 3.94 1.31
C LEU A 97 2.77 3.56 0.47
N LEU A 98 2.49 2.26 0.33
CA LEU A 98 1.37 1.76 -0.46
C LEU A 98 0.17 1.45 0.43
N GLU A 99 -0.74 2.41 0.56
CA GLU A 99 -2.02 2.24 1.24
C GLU A 99 -3.07 1.76 0.25
N SER A 100 -3.58 0.54 0.42
CA SER A 100 -4.74 0.05 -0.33
C SER A 100 -5.39 -1.12 0.37
N VAL A 101 -6.57 -1.54 -0.09
CA VAL A 101 -7.23 -2.76 0.41
C VAL A 101 -6.34 -4.00 0.15
N PRO A 102 -6.37 -5.01 1.03
CA PRO A 102 -5.60 -6.23 0.85
C PRO A 102 -5.97 -6.93 -0.47
N GLY A 103 -4.97 -7.52 -1.15
CA GLY A 103 -5.17 -8.26 -2.40
C GLY A 103 -4.83 -7.52 -3.70
N LEU A 104 -4.51 -6.22 -3.65
CA LEU A 104 -4.16 -5.42 -4.84
C LEU A 104 -2.68 -5.53 -5.27
N ALA A 105 -2.13 -6.75 -5.27
CA ALA A 105 -0.80 -7.06 -5.82
C ALA A 105 0.38 -6.18 -5.33
N LYS A 106 0.29 -5.51 -4.18
CA LYS A 106 1.33 -4.59 -3.66
C LYS A 106 2.73 -5.24 -3.62
N THR A 107 2.81 -6.44 -3.06
CA THR A 107 4.06 -7.22 -2.98
C THR A 107 4.55 -7.64 -4.37
N THR A 108 3.63 -8.06 -5.24
CA THR A 108 3.93 -8.44 -6.62
C THR A 108 4.48 -7.26 -7.41
N ALA A 109 3.90 -6.06 -7.23
CA ALA A 109 4.37 -4.83 -7.86
C ALA A 109 5.79 -4.46 -7.41
N ALA A 110 6.07 -4.53 -6.10
CA ALA A 110 7.41 -4.27 -5.59
C ALA A 110 8.45 -5.27 -6.13
N SER A 111 8.12 -6.57 -6.15
CA SER A 111 8.98 -7.62 -6.70
C SER A 111 9.17 -7.51 -8.22
N ALA A 112 8.10 -7.16 -8.95
CA ALA A 112 8.15 -6.94 -10.39
C ALA A 112 9.05 -5.74 -10.73
N LEU A 113 8.92 -4.62 -10.01
CA LEU A 113 9.78 -3.45 -10.20
C LEU A 113 11.25 -3.80 -9.98
N ALA A 114 11.58 -4.47 -8.88
CA ALA A 114 12.95 -4.89 -8.59
C ALA A 114 13.51 -5.80 -9.71
N SER A 115 12.71 -6.75 -10.18
CA SER A 115 13.10 -7.63 -11.29
C SER A 115 13.34 -6.88 -12.60
N SER A 116 12.53 -5.85 -12.89
CA SER A 116 12.67 -5.03 -14.11
C SER A 116 13.98 -4.24 -14.18
N ILE A 117 14.62 -4.01 -13.03
CA ILE A 117 15.90 -3.26 -12.93
C ILE A 117 17.07 -4.14 -12.49
N THR A 118 16.90 -5.47 -12.48
CA THR A 118 17.91 -6.42 -11.95
C THR A 118 18.31 -6.10 -10.49
N GLY A 119 17.37 -5.53 -9.73
CA GLY A 119 17.54 -5.23 -8.32
C GLY A 119 17.16 -6.40 -7.41
N SER A 120 17.50 -6.28 -6.13
CA SER A 120 17.11 -7.25 -5.11
C SER A 120 15.79 -6.86 -4.47
N PHE A 121 14.95 -7.86 -4.18
CA PHE A 121 13.69 -7.66 -3.46
C PHE A 121 13.74 -8.40 -2.12
N ALA A 122 13.50 -7.67 -1.03
CA ALA A 122 13.36 -8.23 0.31
C ALA A 122 12.00 -7.82 0.89
N ARG A 123 11.34 -8.75 1.58
CA ARG A 123 10.07 -8.51 2.27
C ARG A 123 10.27 -8.71 3.76
N ILE A 124 9.94 -7.68 4.54
CA ILE A 124 9.91 -7.74 6.00
C ILE A 124 8.45 -7.60 6.42
N GLN A 125 7.93 -8.55 7.18
CA GLN A 125 6.60 -8.47 7.76
C GLN A 125 6.73 -7.86 9.15
N CYS A 126 6.17 -6.66 9.35
CA CYS A 126 6.09 -6.09 10.68
C CYS A 126 5.14 -6.94 11.53
N THR A 127 5.71 -7.64 12.50
CA THR A 127 5.01 -8.29 13.61
C THR A 127 5.24 -7.45 14.87
N PRO A 128 4.35 -7.51 15.88
CA PRO A 128 4.55 -6.77 17.12
C PRO A 128 5.85 -7.16 17.85
N ASP A 129 6.39 -8.35 17.57
CA ASP A 129 7.61 -8.89 18.16
C ASP A 129 8.89 -8.55 17.38
N LEU A 130 8.79 -7.84 16.26
CA LEU A 130 9.94 -7.55 15.41
C LEU A 130 10.92 -6.61 16.14
N MET A 131 12.13 -7.08 16.44
CA MET A 131 13.16 -6.28 17.08
C MET A 131 13.96 -5.47 16.04
N PRO A 132 14.48 -4.28 16.39
CA PRO A 132 15.31 -3.48 15.48
C PRO A 132 16.54 -4.25 14.95
N ASN A 133 17.06 -5.17 15.78
CA ASN A 133 18.19 -6.03 15.45
C ASN A 133 17.89 -7.01 14.30
N ASP A 134 16.61 -7.37 14.10
CA ASP A 134 16.18 -8.24 13.01
C ASP A 134 16.25 -7.55 11.63
N ILE A 135 16.25 -6.20 11.61
CA ILE A 135 16.32 -5.41 10.38
C ILE A 135 17.76 -4.99 10.06
N ILE A 136 18.50 -4.50 11.07
CA ILE A 136 19.87 -4.00 10.89
C ILE A 136 20.87 -5.15 10.79
N GLY A 137 20.52 -6.31 11.35
CA GLY A 137 21.41 -7.46 11.49
C GLY A 137 22.30 -7.35 12.73
N THR A 138 22.78 -8.49 13.22
CA THR A 138 23.80 -8.55 14.27
C THR A 138 25.19 -8.41 13.66
N GLN A 139 26.02 -7.52 14.21
CA GLN A 139 27.45 -7.47 13.89
C GLN A 139 28.14 -8.73 14.47
N ILE A 140 28.43 -9.72 13.62
CA ILE A 140 29.26 -10.86 14.02
C ILE A 140 30.73 -10.40 13.96
N PHE A 141 31.29 -10.01 15.10
CA PHE A 141 32.73 -9.77 15.23
C PHE A 141 33.46 -11.11 15.17
N ASN A 142 34.04 -11.44 14.02
CA ASN A 142 35.02 -12.51 13.91
C ASN A 142 36.39 -11.99 14.40
N TYR A 143 36.78 -12.38 15.61
CA TYR A 143 38.17 -12.30 16.04
C TYR A 143 38.89 -13.57 15.55
N GLY A 144 39.51 -13.48 14.38
CA GLY A 144 40.36 -14.51 13.79
C GLY A 144 41.68 -13.92 13.34
#